data_AF-A0A932CNW0-F1
#
_entry.id   AF-A0A932CNW0-F1
#
_cell.length_a   1.000
_cell.length_b   1.000
_cell.length_c   1.000
_cell.angle_alpha   90.00
_cell.angle_beta   90.00
_cell.angle_gamma   90.00
#
_symmetry.space_group_name_H-M   'P 1'
#
loop_
_entity.id
_entity.type
_entity.pdbx_description
1 polymer ?
#
loop_
_entity_poly.entity_id
_entity_poly.type
_entity_poly.pdbx_seq_one_letter_code
_entity_poly.pdbx_strand_id
1 'polypeptide(L)' 'DPKQLSTVSFGEERPLDPGHTEEAWAKNRRAHFVLLK' A
#
# COMPACT_ATOMS: atom_id res chain seq x y z
N ASP A 1 2.94 1.36 22.73
CA ASP A 1 3.02 -0.09 22.97
C ASP A 1 3.29 -0.76 21.64
N PRO A 2 4.35 -1.58 21.47
CA PRO A 2 4.62 -2.28 20.21
C PRO A 2 3.43 -3.05 19.63
N LYS A 3 2.44 -3.39 20.46
CA LYS A 3 1.17 -4.02 20.05
C LYS A 3 0.21 -3.10 19.26
N GLN A 4 0.48 -1.80 19.19
CA GLN A 4 -0.38 -0.82 18.51
C GLN A 4 -0.14 -0.74 16.99
N LEU A 5 0.92 -1.38 16.47
CA LEU A 5 1.25 -1.37 15.04
C LEU A 5 1.23 -2.79 14.48
N SER A 6 0.44 -2.99 13.42
CA SER A 6 0.46 -4.20 12.60
C SER A 6 0.96 -3.86 11.19
N THR A 7 1.83 -4.69 10.62
CA THR A 7 2.33 -4.54 9.25
C THR A 7 1.79 -5.65 8.35
N VAL A 8 1.35 -5.28 7.15
CA VAL A 8 0.87 -6.20 6.11
C VAL A 8 1.48 -5.77 4.78
N SER A 9 1.96 -6.72 3.99
CA SER A 9 2.42 -6.48 2.61
C SER A 9 1.39 -7.01 1.63
N PHE A 10 1.04 -6.20 0.62
CA PHE A 10 0.11 -6.59 -0.44
C PHE A 10 0.81 -6.83 -1.79
N GLY A 11 2.12 -6.61 -1.88
CA GLY A 11 2.84 -6.68 -3.16
C GLY A 11 2.12 -5.86 -4.25
N GLU A 12 1.78 -6.53 -5.35
CA GLU A 12 1.07 -5.94 -6.49
C GLU A 12 -0.44 -6.20 -6.48
N GLU A 13 -0.97 -6.90 -5.47
CA GLU A 13 -2.36 -7.39 -5.45
C GLU A 13 -3.41 -6.28 -5.28
N ARG A 14 -2.99 -5.08 -4.85
CA ARG A 14 -3.89 -3.94 -4.58
C ARG A 14 -3.37 -2.62 -5.19
N PRO A 15 -3.36 -2.49 -6.54
CA PRO A 15 -2.90 -1.27 -7.20
C PRO A 15 -3.82 -0.08 -6.88
N LEU A 16 -3.24 1.13 -6.79
CA LEU A 16 -4.05 2.37 -6.82
C LEU A 16 -4.46 2.69 -8.24
N ASP A 17 -3.54 2.45 -9.17
CA ASP A 17 -3.69 2.68 -10.60
C ASP A 17 -3.40 1.36 -11.32
N PRO A 18 -4.40 0.70 -11.94
CA PRO A 18 -4.20 -0.59 -12.60
C PRO A 18 -3.45 -0.46 -13.94
N GLY A 19 -3.09 0.75 -14.36
CA GLY A 19 -2.29 0.96 -15.57
C GLY A 19 -0.91 0.30 -15.51
N HIS A 20 -0.37 -0.01 -16.68
CA HIS A 20 0.98 -0.56 -16.87
C HIS A 20 1.91 0.49 -17.48
N THR A 21 1.92 1.69 -16.88
CA THR A 21 2.81 2.80 -17.26
C THR A 21 3.67 3.19 -16.07
N GLU A 22 4.76 3.92 -16.33
CA GLU A 22 5.66 4.41 -15.28
C GLU A 22 4.93 5.29 -14.25
N GLU A 23 3.96 6.08 -14.70
CA GLU A 23 3.14 6.92 -13.83
C GLU A 23 2.27 6.06 -12.89
N ALA A 24 1.68 4.98 -13.40
CA ALA A 24 0.89 4.05 -12.59
C ALA A 24 1.77 3.30 -11.59
N TRP A 25 2.94 2.80 -12.01
CA TRP A 25 3.89 2.13 -11.13
C TRP A 25 4.44 3.06 -10.05
N ALA A 26 4.72 4.33 -10.38
CA ALA A 26 5.13 5.34 -9.41
C ALA A 26 4.07 5.55 -8.33
N LYS A 27 2.78 5.58 -8.69
CA LYS A 27 1.67 5.66 -7.72
C LYS A 27 1.52 4.37 -6.91
N ASN A 28 1.78 3.20 -7.52
CA ASN A 28 1.54 1.91 -6.87
C ASN A 28 2.58 1.56 -5.81
N ARG A 29 3.83 2.03 -5.94
CA ARG A 29 4.88 1.86 -4.94
C ARG A 29 4.66 2.79 -3.73
N ARG A 30 3.84 2.35 -2.77
CA ARG A 30 3.42 3.17 -1.61
C ARG A 30 3.23 2.38 -0.32
N ALA A 31 3.14 3.11 0.79
CA ALA A 31 2.69 2.61 2.09
C ALA A 31 1.52 3.46 2.61
N HIS A 32 0.52 2.84 3.23
CA HIS A 32 -0.66 3.50 3.77
C HIS A 32 -0.84 3.18 5.26
N PHE A 33 -1.33 4.17 6.02
CA PHE A 33 -1.80 3.96 7.39
C PHE A 33 -3.30 3.68 7.40
N VAL A 34 -3.70 2.64 8.14
CA VAL A 34 -5.10 2.34 8.42
C VAL A 34 -5.32 2.51 9.91
N LEU A 35 -6.17 3.46 10.27
CA LEU A 35 -6.52 3.70 11.67
C LEU A 35 -7.55 2.65 12.11
N LEU A 36 -7.17 1.83 13.07
CA LEU A 36 -8.05 0.85 13.69
C LEU A 36 -8.81 1.54 14.85
N LYS A 37 -10.11 1.26 14.96
CA LYS A 37 -10.96 1.76 16.05
C LYS A 37 -10.80 0.89 17.30
#